data_AF-A0A5D0G5C7-F1
#
_entry.id   AF-A0A5D0G5C7-F1
#
_cell.length_a   1.000
_cell.length_b   1.000
_cell.length_c   1.000
_cell.angle_alpha   90.00
_cell.angle_beta   90.00
_cell.angle_gamma   90.00
#
_symmetry.space_group_name_H-M   'P 1'
#
loop_
_entity.id
_entity.type
_entity.pdbx_description
1 polymer ?
#
loop_
_entity_poly.entity_id
_entity_poly.type
_entity_poly.pdbx_seq_one_letter_code
_entity_poly.pdbx_strand_id
1 'polypeptide(L)'
;MSTKGAISNFIEKYYLHFNAAALVDAAKGYEDQLNSGAKMLVSLAGAMSTAELGKIFAEMIRKDKVQIISCTGANLEEDIMNLVAHSHYERVPNYRDLTPQEEWDLLERGLNRVTDTCIPEEEAFRRLQKHIVKIWKDAEANGERYFPHEFMYKLLLSGVLEEYYEIDIKDSWMYAAAEKNLPIICPGWEDSTMGNIFASYVLKGELKASTMKSGIEYMTFLADWYTNNSEKGIGFFQIGGGIAGDFPICVVPMLYQDMERTDTPFWSYFCQISDSTTSYGSYSGAVPNEKITWGKLDINTPKFIIESDATIVAPLIFAYLLDM
;
A
#
# COMPACT_ATOMS: atom_id res chain seq x y z
N MET A 1 8.35 -28.48 -10.41
CA MET A 1 8.72 -27.07 -10.61
C MET A 1 7.65 -26.47 -11.48
N SER A 2 6.97 -25.43 -11.00
CA SER A 2 6.07 -24.64 -11.85
C SER A 2 6.91 -24.09 -13.01
N THR A 3 6.47 -24.29 -14.24
CA THR A 3 7.13 -23.68 -15.40
C THR A 3 6.80 -22.19 -15.39
N LYS A 4 7.83 -21.36 -15.19
CA LYS A 4 7.75 -19.90 -15.31
C LYS A 4 7.11 -19.49 -16.63
N GLY A 5 6.25 -18.47 -16.59
CA GLY A 5 5.55 -17.96 -17.77
C GLY A 5 6.42 -17.09 -18.67
N ALA A 6 5.82 -16.49 -19.70
CA ALA A 6 6.54 -15.78 -20.74
C ALA A 6 7.23 -14.51 -20.23
N ILE A 7 6.58 -13.77 -19.31
CA ILE A 7 7.15 -12.55 -18.72
C ILE A 7 8.33 -12.92 -17.82
N SER A 8 8.15 -13.94 -16.99
CA SER A 8 9.19 -14.49 -16.12
C SER A 8 10.43 -14.90 -16.92
N ASN A 9 10.24 -15.71 -17.97
CA ASN A 9 11.33 -16.14 -18.86
C ASN A 9 11.99 -14.96 -19.59
N PHE A 10 11.22 -13.93 -19.94
CA PHE A 10 11.75 -12.72 -20.59
C PHE A 10 12.69 -11.96 -19.65
N ILE A 11 12.26 -11.64 -18.43
CA ILE A 11 13.11 -10.88 -17.51
C ILE A 11 14.35 -11.69 -17.10
N GLU A 12 14.23 -13.00 -16.88
CA GLU A 12 15.40 -13.84 -16.56
C GLU A 12 16.43 -13.89 -17.70
N LYS A 13 15.96 -13.82 -18.96
CA LYS A 13 16.84 -13.88 -20.13
C LYS A 13 17.52 -12.55 -20.43
N TYR A 14 16.82 -11.43 -20.23
CA TYR A 14 17.26 -10.12 -20.72
C TYR A 14 17.70 -9.15 -19.62
N TYR A 15 17.24 -9.30 -18.38
CA TYR A 15 17.51 -8.36 -17.29
C TYR A 15 18.74 -8.82 -16.49
N LEU A 16 19.90 -8.82 -17.15
CA LEU A 16 21.11 -9.49 -16.64
C LEU A 16 22.06 -8.61 -15.83
N HIS A 17 21.97 -7.27 -15.94
CA HIS A 17 22.91 -6.34 -15.32
C HIS A 17 22.23 -5.08 -14.76
N PHE A 18 22.91 -4.36 -13.87
CA PHE A 18 22.47 -3.08 -13.27
C PHE A 18 21.10 -3.18 -12.57
N ASN A 19 20.28 -2.13 -12.61
CA ASN A 19 18.95 -2.11 -11.97
C ASN A 19 18.00 -3.20 -12.51
N ALA A 20 18.22 -3.64 -13.75
CA ALA A 20 17.45 -4.75 -14.32
C ALA A 20 17.76 -6.08 -13.61
N ALA A 21 19.04 -6.36 -13.31
CA ALA A 21 19.42 -7.53 -12.51
C ALA A 21 18.86 -7.46 -11.10
N ALA A 22 18.92 -6.29 -10.46
CA ALA A 22 18.39 -6.09 -9.10
C ALA A 22 16.89 -6.41 -9.02
N LEU A 23 16.12 -6.12 -10.07
CA LEU A 23 14.72 -6.52 -10.18
C LEU A 23 14.54 -8.03 -10.15
N VAL A 24 15.30 -8.76 -10.97
CA VAL A 24 15.22 -10.23 -11.04
C VAL A 24 15.66 -10.86 -9.72
N ASP A 25 16.75 -10.38 -9.14
CA ASP A 25 17.28 -10.87 -7.86
C ASP A 25 16.29 -10.63 -6.72
N ALA A 26 15.65 -9.45 -6.69
CA ALA A 26 14.60 -9.15 -5.73
C ALA A 26 13.39 -10.10 -5.89
N ALA A 27 12.95 -10.38 -7.12
CA ALA A 27 11.83 -11.28 -7.39
C ALA A 27 12.14 -12.72 -6.95
N LYS A 28 13.37 -13.19 -7.20
CA LYS A 28 13.86 -14.50 -6.73
C LYS A 28 13.93 -14.57 -5.21
N GLY A 29 14.47 -13.54 -4.56
CA GLY A 29 14.50 -13.51 -3.09
C GLY A 29 13.10 -13.48 -2.46
N TYR A 30 12.13 -12.80 -3.10
CA TYR A 30 10.72 -12.84 -2.66
C TYR A 30 10.16 -14.26 -2.82
N GLU A 31 10.38 -14.90 -3.96
CA GLU A 31 9.95 -16.28 -4.19
C GLU A 31 10.57 -17.26 -3.19
N ASP A 32 11.87 -17.17 -2.92
CA ASP A 32 12.57 -18.01 -1.95
C ASP A 32 12.01 -17.81 -0.53
N GLN A 33 11.73 -16.55 -0.16
CA GLN A 33 11.07 -16.20 1.10
C GLN A 33 9.72 -16.93 1.22
N LEU A 34 8.85 -16.84 0.22
CA LEU A 34 7.56 -17.55 0.21
C LEU A 34 7.74 -19.08 0.24
N ASN A 35 8.68 -19.62 -0.53
CA ASN A 35 8.96 -21.05 -0.61
C ASN A 35 9.47 -21.63 0.72
N SER A 36 10.16 -20.83 1.54
CA SER A 36 10.56 -21.20 2.90
C SER A 36 9.39 -21.22 3.91
N GLY A 37 8.20 -20.78 3.50
CA GLY A 37 7.01 -20.64 4.33
C GLY A 37 7.01 -19.38 5.19
N ALA A 38 7.90 -18.43 4.90
CA ALA A 38 7.96 -17.13 5.53
C ALA A 38 6.88 -16.20 4.97
N LYS A 39 6.58 -15.11 5.68
CA LYS A 39 5.51 -14.18 5.33
C LYS A 39 6.06 -12.92 4.67
N MET A 40 5.19 -12.20 3.97
CA MET A 40 5.54 -10.96 3.29
C MET A 40 4.65 -9.79 3.70
N LEU A 41 5.31 -8.70 4.09
CA LEU A 41 4.74 -7.36 4.13
C LEU A 41 5.01 -6.67 2.81
N VAL A 42 3.97 -6.13 2.18
CA VAL A 42 4.11 -5.20 1.05
C VAL A 42 3.73 -3.80 1.51
N SER A 43 4.61 -2.82 1.32
CA SER A 43 4.24 -1.43 1.52
C SER A 43 3.96 -0.71 0.22
N LEU A 44 2.87 0.08 0.20
CA LEU A 44 2.39 0.84 -0.94
C LEU A 44 2.41 2.34 -0.61
N ALA A 45 3.47 3.02 -1.07
CA ALA A 45 3.55 4.47 -1.10
C ALA A 45 3.35 5.00 -2.55
N GLY A 46 3.41 6.33 -2.72
CA GLY A 46 3.08 6.96 -4.01
C GLY A 46 1.62 6.74 -4.39
N ALA A 47 1.24 7.09 -5.62
CA ALA A 47 -0.14 6.96 -6.10
C ALA A 47 -0.37 5.63 -6.85
N MET A 48 -0.03 4.50 -6.23
CA MET A 48 -0.04 3.19 -6.90
C MET A 48 -1.45 2.69 -7.22
N SER A 49 -2.44 3.09 -6.43
CA SER A 49 -3.84 2.76 -6.69
C SER A 49 -4.39 3.58 -7.86
N THR A 50 -4.07 4.88 -7.94
CA THR A 50 -4.31 5.69 -9.15
C THR A 50 -3.58 5.15 -10.38
N ALA A 51 -2.35 4.64 -10.22
CA ALA A 51 -1.60 3.98 -11.30
C ALA A 51 -2.13 2.58 -11.67
N GLU A 52 -3.24 2.14 -11.07
CA GLU A 52 -3.91 0.86 -11.32
C GLU A 52 -3.02 -0.38 -11.08
N LEU A 53 -1.99 -0.26 -10.21
CA LEU A 53 -1.21 -1.42 -9.75
C LEU A 53 -2.10 -2.48 -9.09
N GLY A 54 -3.26 -2.06 -8.57
CA GLY A 54 -4.31 -2.90 -8.00
C GLY A 54 -4.67 -4.10 -8.86
N LYS A 55 -4.68 -3.98 -10.19
CA LYS A 55 -5.03 -5.07 -11.13
C LYS A 55 -4.22 -6.34 -10.90
N ILE A 56 -2.90 -6.20 -10.84
CA ILE A 56 -2.00 -7.34 -10.63
C ILE A 56 -1.77 -7.60 -9.14
N PHE A 57 -1.83 -6.57 -8.29
CA PHE A 57 -1.64 -6.71 -6.86
C PHE A 57 -2.80 -7.44 -6.17
N ALA A 58 -4.02 -7.28 -6.66
CA ALA A 58 -5.18 -8.05 -6.21
C ALA A 58 -4.96 -9.57 -6.41
N GLU A 59 -4.33 -9.96 -7.52
CA GLU A 59 -4.01 -11.37 -7.78
C GLU A 59 -2.89 -11.89 -6.85
N MET A 60 -1.89 -11.05 -6.53
CA MET A 60 -0.89 -11.37 -5.49
C MET A 60 -1.55 -11.69 -4.14
N ILE A 61 -2.54 -10.89 -3.74
CA ILE A 61 -3.32 -11.10 -2.50
C ILE A 61 -4.11 -12.42 -2.59
N ARG A 62 -4.86 -12.63 -3.68
CA ARG A 62 -5.67 -13.84 -3.88
C ARG A 62 -4.84 -15.12 -3.83
N LYS A 63 -3.63 -15.10 -4.39
CA LYS A 63 -2.70 -16.23 -4.43
C LYS A 63 -1.84 -16.41 -3.18
N ASP A 64 -2.17 -15.72 -2.08
CA ASP A 64 -1.46 -15.83 -0.79
C ASP A 64 0.02 -15.45 -0.87
N LYS A 65 0.36 -14.50 -1.74
CA LYS A 65 1.74 -14.02 -1.88
C LYS A 65 2.03 -12.81 -0.99
N VAL A 66 1.01 -12.28 -0.30
CA VAL A 66 1.09 -11.14 0.63
C VAL A 66 0.31 -11.49 1.90
N GLN A 67 0.88 -11.22 3.08
CA GLN A 67 0.26 -11.55 4.38
C GLN A 67 -0.12 -10.33 5.22
N ILE A 68 0.46 -9.18 4.92
CA ILE A 68 0.12 -7.90 5.55
C ILE A 68 0.49 -6.77 4.59
N ILE A 69 -0.27 -5.68 4.63
CA ILE A 69 -0.03 -4.49 3.80
C ILE A 69 0.22 -3.29 4.70
N SER A 70 1.10 -2.38 4.29
CA SER A 70 1.19 -1.04 4.85
C SER A 70 1.02 -0.01 3.74
N CYS A 71 0.06 0.90 3.83
CA CYS A 71 -0.20 1.86 2.75
C CYS A 71 -0.50 3.26 3.26
N THR A 72 -0.38 4.25 2.38
CA THR A 72 -0.93 5.59 2.62
C THR A 72 -2.46 5.55 2.57
N GLY A 73 -3.11 6.55 3.19
CA GLY A 73 -4.57 6.69 3.10
C GLY A 73 -5.05 6.87 1.65
N ALA A 74 -4.29 7.60 0.83
CA ALA A 74 -4.54 7.75 -0.61
C ALA A 74 -4.66 6.41 -1.34
N ASN A 75 -3.70 5.47 -1.17
CA ASN A 75 -3.81 4.15 -1.80
C ASN A 75 -5.03 3.37 -1.31
N LEU A 76 -5.36 3.49 -0.03
CA LEU A 76 -6.49 2.79 0.57
C LEU A 76 -7.82 3.22 -0.04
N GLU A 77 -7.99 4.53 -0.32
CA GLU A 77 -9.24 5.09 -0.84
C GLU A 77 -9.31 5.11 -2.37
N GLU A 78 -8.20 5.41 -3.07
CA GLU A 78 -8.17 5.58 -4.53
C GLU A 78 -8.44 4.27 -5.29
N ASP A 79 -8.15 3.10 -4.71
CA ASP A 79 -8.57 1.82 -5.30
C ASP A 79 -10.11 1.68 -5.31
N ILE A 80 -10.77 2.15 -4.24
CA ILE A 80 -12.22 2.17 -4.13
C ILE A 80 -12.81 3.25 -5.06
N MET A 81 -12.15 4.39 -5.20
CA MET A 81 -12.55 5.43 -6.16
C MET A 81 -12.48 4.93 -7.60
N ASN A 82 -11.40 4.23 -7.96
CA ASN A 82 -11.31 3.53 -9.23
C ASN A 82 -12.46 2.53 -9.37
N LEU A 83 -12.77 1.76 -8.32
CA LEU A 83 -13.88 0.81 -8.37
C LEU A 83 -15.22 1.48 -8.71
N VAL A 84 -15.49 2.68 -8.19
CA VAL A 84 -16.81 3.32 -8.30
C VAL A 84 -16.89 4.52 -9.25
N ALA A 85 -15.80 5.01 -9.83
CA ALA A 85 -15.81 6.25 -10.64
C ALA A 85 -14.80 6.26 -11.80
N HIS A 86 -14.25 5.10 -12.19
CA HIS A 86 -13.20 4.97 -13.21
C HIS A 86 -13.47 5.71 -14.53
N SER A 87 -14.70 5.67 -15.03
CA SER A 87 -15.09 6.31 -16.31
C SER A 87 -14.98 7.85 -16.31
N HIS A 88 -14.79 8.45 -15.13
CA HIS A 88 -14.63 9.89 -14.94
C HIS A 88 -13.16 10.30 -14.76
N TYR A 89 -12.22 9.34 -14.73
CA TYR A 89 -10.79 9.66 -14.72
C TYR A 89 -10.38 10.26 -16.07
N GLU A 90 -9.52 11.28 -16.02
CA GLU A 90 -9.04 11.97 -17.22
C GLU A 90 -7.52 11.89 -17.31
N ARG A 91 -7.02 11.35 -18.42
CA ARG A 91 -5.59 11.40 -18.71
C ARG A 91 -5.21 12.77 -19.25
N VAL A 92 -4.08 13.29 -18.79
CA VAL A 92 -3.48 14.57 -19.18
C VAL A 92 -2.10 14.31 -19.82
N PRO A 93 -2.02 14.00 -21.13
CA PRO A 93 -0.76 13.63 -21.77
C PRO A 93 0.33 14.72 -21.71
N ASN A 94 -0.07 15.99 -21.66
CA ASN A 94 0.80 17.17 -21.63
C ASN A 94 0.98 17.75 -20.22
N TYR A 95 0.79 16.95 -19.15
CA TYR A 95 0.80 17.43 -17.76
C TYR A 95 2.06 18.19 -17.31
N ARG A 96 3.17 18.09 -18.04
CA ARG A 96 4.41 18.83 -17.74
C ARG A 96 4.41 20.27 -18.25
N ASP A 97 3.50 20.61 -19.15
CA ASP A 97 3.46 21.89 -19.87
C ASP A 97 2.16 22.67 -19.61
N LEU A 98 1.36 22.26 -18.62
CA LEU A 98 0.14 22.99 -18.25
C LEU A 98 0.46 24.39 -17.73
N THR A 99 -0.31 25.36 -18.20
CA THR A 99 -0.33 26.71 -17.66
C THR A 99 -1.10 26.75 -16.34
N PRO A 100 -0.86 27.75 -15.47
CA PRO A 100 -1.66 27.93 -14.26
C PRO A 100 -3.17 28.07 -14.51
N GLN A 101 -3.57 28.60 -15.67
CA GLN A 101 -4.98 28.68 -16.04
C GLN A 101 -5.56 27.30 -16.35
N GLU A 102 -4.84 26.44 -17.09
CA GLU A 102 -5.29 25.08 -17.36
C GLU A 102 -5.38 24.23 -16.08
N GLU A 103 -4.47 24.44 -15.11
CA GLU A 103 -4.58 23.81 -13.79
C GLU A 103 -5.82 24.30 -13.02
N TRP A 104 -6.15 25.60 -13.13
CA TRP A 104 -7.37 26.15 -12.54
C TRP A 104 -8.63 25.61 -13.21
N ASP A 105 -8.61 25.45 -14.54
CA ASP A 105 -9.74 24.89 -15.29
C ASP A 105 -10.02 23.43 -14.88
N LEU A 106 -8.98 22.64 -14.53
CA LEU A 106 -9.15 21.31 -13.93
C LEU A 106 -9.86 21.40 -12.57
N LEU A 107 -9.42 22.33 -11.70
CA LEU A 107 -10.05 22.55 -10.40
C LEU A 107 -11.53 22.97 -10.53
N GLU A 108 -11.87 23.88 -11.45
CA GLU A 108 -13.26 24.32 -11.67
C GLU A 108 -14.15 23.19 -12.18
N ARG A 109 -13.57 22.14 -12.77
CA ARG A 109 -14.25 20.92 -13.20
C ARG A 109 -14.32 19.85 -12.11
N GLY A 110 -13.78 20.11 -10.91
CA GLY A 110 -13.72 19.15 -9.81
C GLY A 110 -12.71 18.01 -10.04
N LEU A 111 -11.67 18.26 -10.84
CA LEU A 111 -10.63 17.28 -11.19
C LEU A 111 -9.34 17.58 -10.42
N ASN A 112 -8.92 16.65 -9.56
CA ASN A 112 -7.64 16.72 -8.85
C ASN A 112 -6.59 15.91 -9.58
N ARG A 113 -5.44 16.52 -9.89
CA ARG A 113 -4.43 15.89 -10.75
C ARG A 113 -3.29 15.26 -9.96
N VAL A 114 -3.00 14.01 -10.30
CA VAL A 114 -1.77 13.29 -9.94
C VAL A 114 -1.01 13.01 -11.24
N THR A 115 0.11 13.71 -11.43
CA THR A 115 0.93 13.60 -12.64
C THR A 115 0.11 13.71 -13.93
N ASP A 116 0.05 12.67 -14.75
CA ASP A 116 -0.68 12.60 -16.02
C ASP A 116 -2.13 12.13 -15.88
N THR A 117 -2.69 12.07 -14.67
CA THR A 117 -4.04 11.53 -14.41
C THR A 117 -4.83 12.44 -13.46
N CYS A 118 -6.09 12.73 -13.80
CA CYS A 118 -7.02 13.42 -12.92
C CYS A 118 -7.99 12.42 -12.27
N ILE A 119 -8.16 12.59 -10.96
CA ILE A 119 -9.05 11.82 -10.11
C ILE A 119 -10.36 12.62 -9.95
N PRO A 120 -11.52 12.01 -10.26
CA PRO A 120 -12.83 12.63 -10.13
C PRO A 120 -13.35 12.47 -8.68
N GLU A 121 -12.65 13.08 -7.72
CA GLU A 121 -12.94 12.89 -6.28
C GLU A 121 -14.40 13.20 -5.93
N GLU A 122 -14.96 14.30 -6.45
CA GLU A 122 -16.36 14.67 -6.16
C GLU A 122 -17.35 13.57 -6.58
N GLU A 123 -17.15 12.98 -7.75
CA GLU A 123 -18.00 11.91 -8.27
C GLU A 123 -17.86 10.64 -7.45
N ALA A 124 -16.63 10.24 -7.11
CA ALA A 124 -16.38 9.10 -6.24
C ALA A 124 -17.00 9.31 -4.85
N PHE A 125 -16.80 10.48 -4.25
CA PHE A 125 -17.34 10.78 -2.92
C PHE A 125 -18.85 10.91 -2.89
N ARG A 126 -19.49 11.40 -3.95
CA ARG A 126 -20.95 11.38 -4.07
C ARG A 126 -21.51 9.96 -3.90
N ARG A 127 -20.79 8.94 -4.38
CA ARG A 127 -21.17 7.52 -4.29
C ARG A 127 -20.78 6.90 -2.95
N LEU A 128 -19.65 7.30 -2.36
CA LEU A 128 -19.11 6.67 -1.14
C LEU A 128 -19.61 7.31 0.16
N GLN A 129 -19.74 8.63 0.20
CA GLN A 129 -19.84 9.42 1.44
C GLN A 129 -21.04 9.02 2.29
N LYS A 130 -22.23 8.90 1.69
CA LYS A 130 -23.46 8.52 2.42
C LYS A 130 -23.30 7.17 3.14
N HIS A 131 -22.65 6.21 2.48
CA HIS A 131 -22.51 4.85 2.97
C HIS A 131 -21.44 4.77 4.06
N ILE A 132 -20.25 5.35 3.83
CA ILE A 132 -19.17 5.31 4.81
C ILE A 132 -19.52 6.09 6.09
N VAL A 133 -20.18 7.25 5.97
CA VAL A 133 -20.64 8.04 7.12
C VAL A 133 -21.67 7.27 7.95
N LYS A 134 -22.55 6.51 7.30
CA LYS A 134 -23.49 5.62 8.01
C LYS A 134 -22.72 4.59 8.84
N ILE A 135 -21.72 3.93 8.27
CA ILE A 135 -20.92 2.91 8.97
C ILE A 135 -20.19 3.53 10.17
N TRP A 136 -19.62 4.74 10.03
CA TRP A 136 -18.99 5.45 11.15
C TRP A 136 -19.98 5.75 12.28
N LYS A 137 -21.15 6.29 11.94
CA LYS A 137 -22.19 6.63 12.93
C LYS A 137 -22.77 5.38 13.61
N ASP A 138 -22.96 4.30 12.88
CA ASP A 138 -23.42 3.03 13.43
C ASP A 138 -22.39 2.45 14.42
N ALA A 139 -21.10 2.47 14.07
CA ALA A 139 -20.03 2.04 14.96
C ALA A 139 -20.00 2.88 16.25
N GLU A 140 -20.07 4.21 16.14
CA GLU A 140 -20.10 5.10 17.30
C GLU A 140 -21.32 4.86 18.20
N ALA A 141 -22.51 4.69 17.60
CA ALA A 141 -23.74 4.40 18.33
C ALA A 141 -23.67 3.07 19.10
N ASN A 142 -22.95 2.09 18.56
CA ASN A 142 -22.70 0.79 19.18
C ASN A 142 -21.49 0.79 20.15
N GLY A 143 -20.78 1.91 20.30
CA GLY A 143 -19.57 2.00 21.10
C GLY A 143 -18.36 1.25 20.51
N GLU A 144 -18.41 0.97 19.21
CA GLU A 144 -17.38 0.26 18.46
C GLU A 144 -16.36 1.23 17.87
N ARG A 145 -15.11 0.79 17.78
CA ARG A 145 -14.01 1.54 17.19
C ARG A 145 -13.28 0.62 16.23
N TYR A 146 -12.95 1.13 15.06
CA TYR A 146 -12.28 0.37 14.02
C TYR A 146 -11.12 1.17 13.43
N PHE A 147 -10.16 0.46 12.87
CA PHE A 147 -9.12 1.03 12.02
C PHE A 147 -9.72 1.53 10.70
N PRO A 148 -9.07 2.50 10.03
CA PRO A 148 -9.50 3.00 8.72
C PRO A 148 -9.86 1.90 7.71
N HIS A 149 -8.98 0.91 7.54
CA HIS A 149 -9.19 -0.18 6.58
C HIS A 149 -10.37 -1.09 6.97
N GLU A 150 -10.62 -1.30 8.26
CA GLU A 150 -11.74 -2.12 8.75
C GLU A 150 -13.10 -1.47 8.38
N PHE A 151 -13.19 -0.13 8.42
CA PHE A 151 -14.36 0.59 7.93
C PHE A 151 -14.55 0.43 6.41
N MET A 152 -13.47 0.50 5.65
CA MET A 152 -13.52 0.31 4.19
C MET A 152 -13.85 -1.14 3.82
N TYR A 153 -13.38 -2.13 4.57
CA TYR A 153 -13.79 -3.52 4.39
C TYR A 153 -15.29 -3.69 4.63
N LYS A 154 -15.83 -3.11 5.72
CA LYS A 154 -17.29 -3.13 5.96
C LYS A 154 -18.06 -2.48 4.81
N LEU A 155 -17.54 -1.39 4.23
CA LEU A 155 -18.16 -0.73 3.08
C LEU A 155 -18.17 -1.67 1.85
N LEU A 156 -17.01 -2.20 1.47
CA LEU A 156 -16.85 -3.07 0.30
C LEU A 156 -17.67 -4.37 0.42
N LEU A 157 -17.67 -4.99 1.59
CA LEU A 157 -18.36 -6.26 1.83
C LEU A 157 -19.87 -6.11 2.07
N SER A 158 -20.39 -4.89 2.19
CA SER A 158 -21.82 -4.66 2.40
C SER A 158 -22.68 -4.80 1.14
N GLY A 159 -22.06 -4.86 -0.04
CA GLY A 159 -22.74 -4.90 -1.34
C GLY A 159 -23.36 -3.57 -1.79
N VAL A 160 -23.34 -2.53 -0.94
CA VAL A 160 -23.99 -1.23 -1.25
C VAL A 160 -23.33 -0.45 -2.39
N LEU A 161 -22.12 -0.86 -2.80
CA LEU A 161 -21.40 -0.24 -3.91
C LEU A 161 -21.55 -0.99 -5.24
N GLU A 162 -22.18 -2.18 -5.26
CA GLU A 162 -22.25 -3.03 -6.45
C GLU A 162 -22.91 -2.34 -7.64
N GLU A 163 -23.91 -1.49 -7.41
CA GLU A 163 -24.58 -0.71 -8.46
C GLU A 163 -23.67 0.37 -9.07
N TYR A 164 -22.57 0.73 -8.41
CA TYR A 164 -21.65 1.78 -8.82
C TYR A 164 -20.36 1.26 -9.45
N TYR A 165 -20.14 -0.05 -9.54
CA TYR A 165 -18.89 -0.59 -10.04
C TYR A 165 -18.65 -0.27 -11.53
N GLU A 166 -17.53 0.38 -11.82
CA GLU A 166 -17.13 0.81 -13.17
C GLU A 166 -15.93 0.01 -13.74
N ILE A 167 -15.25 -0.75 -12.89
CA ILE A 167 -14.21 -1.73 -13.30
C ILE A 167 -14.57 -3.13 -12.79
N ASP A 168 -13.88 -4.14 -13.30
CA ASP A 168 -14.01 -5.50 -12.78
C ASP A 168 -13.57 -5.54 -11.31
N ILE A 169 -14.41 -6.07 -10.42
CA ILE A 169 -14.10 -6.17 -9.00
C ILE A 169 -12.83 -6.98 -8.73
N LYS A 170 -12.43 -7.86 -9.66
CA LYS A 170 -11.17 -8.60 -9.57
C LYS A 170 -9.95 -7.68 -9.65
N ASP A 171 -10.10 -6.48 -10.18
CA ASP A 171 -9.02 -5.52 -10.37
C ASP A 171 -8.82 -4.61 -9.14
N SER A 172 -9.72 -4.67 -8.15
CA SER A 172 -9.60 -3.95 -6.86
C SER A 172 -8.78 -4.75 -5.86
N TRP A 173 -7.66 -4.17 -5.42
CA TRP A 173 -6.83 -4.81 -4.39
C TRP A 173 -7.44 -4.67 -3.00
N MET A 174 -8.18 -3.59 -2.73
CA MET A 174 -8.88 -3.40 -1.46
C MET A 174 -10.02 -4.40 -1.30
N TYR A 175 -10.73 -4.73 -2.38
CA TYR A 175 -11.74 -5.79 -2.33
C TYR A 175 -11.10 -7.16 -2.08
N ALA A 176 -10.02 -7.49 -2.79
CA ALA A 176 -9.28 -8.73 -2.54
C ALA A 176 -8.76 -8.84 -1.10
N ALA A 177 -8.27 -7.73 -0.54
CA ALA A 177 -7.82 -7.65 0.85
C ALA A 177 -8.99 -7.83 1.83
N ALA A 178 -10.14 -7.21 1.56
CA ALA A 178 -11.36 -7.32 2.37
C ALA A 178 -11.90 -8.76 2.39
N GLU A 179 -11.99 -9.42 1.24
CA GLU A 179 -12.46 -10.82 1.14
C GLU A 179 -11.59 -11.78 1.96
N LYS A 180 -10.28 -11.56 1.98
CA LYS A 180 -9.34 -12.36 2.77
C LYS A 180 -9.21 -11.90 4.22
N ASN A 181 -9.87 -10.80 4.58
CA ASN A 181 -9.70 -10.12 5.85
C ASN A 181 -8.20 -9.88 6.16
N LEU A 182 -7.46 -9.41 5.16
CA LEU A 182 -6.01 -9.22 5.24
C LEU A 182 -5.70 -8.06 6.20
N PRO A 183 -4.73 -8.21 7.12
CA PRO A 183 -4.25 -7.11 7.95
C PRO A 183 -3.69 -5.96 7.10
N ILE A 184 -4.12 -4.73 7.39
CA ILE A 184 -3.57 -3.51 6.78
C ILE A 184 -3.14 -2.54 7.87
N ILE A 185 -2.01 -1.89 7.66
CA ILE A 185 -1.52 -0.75 8.45
C ILE A 185 -1.65 0.50 7.59
N CYS A 186 -2.40 1.50 8.05
CA CYS A 186 -2.57 2.77 7.32
C CYS A 186 -2.23 3.94 8.25
N PRO A 187 -0.94 4.17 8.51
CA PRO A 187 -0.49 5.23 9.39
C PRO A 187 -0.72 6.59 8.74
N GLY A 188 -1.03 7.62 9.53
CA GLY A 188 -1.29 8.96 9.02
C GLY A 188 -2.52 9.03 8.11
N TRP A 189 -3.56 8.21 8.35
CA TRP A 189 -4.76 8.17 7.53
C TRP A 189 -5.47 9.53 7.43
N GLU A 190 -5.32 10.42 8.40
CA GLU A 190 -5.80 11.79 8.33
C GLU A 190 -5.26 12.57 7.12
N ASP A 191 -4.10 12.17 6.58
CA ASP A 191 -3.53 12.63 5.31
C ASP A 191 -4.15 11.85 4.12
N SER A 192 -5.48 11.91 4.04
CA SER A 192 -6.29 11.36 2.94
C SER A 192 -7.62 12.08 2.86
N THR A 193 -8.32 11.90 1.75
CA THR A 193 -9.60 12.57 1.52
C THR A 193 -10.68 12.06 2.47
N MET A 194 -10.78 10.74 2.67
CA MET A 194 -11.69 10.16 3.66
C MET A 194 -11.30 10.57 5.09
N GLY A 195 -10.00 10.69 5.39
CA GLY A 195 -9.51 11.20 6.67
C GLY A 195 -9.94 12.65 6.93
N ASN A 196 -9.80 13.51 5.92
CA ASN A 196 -10.23 14.91 5.94
C ASN A 196 -11.76 15.03 6.12
N ILE A 197 -12.53 14.19 5.41
CA ILE A 197 -13.99 14.15 5.55
C ILE A 197 -14.37 13.73 6.97
N PHE A 198 -13.78 12.65 7.51
CA PHE A 198 -14.03 12.21 8.88
C PHE A 198 -13.72 13.32 9.90
N ALA A 199 -12.58 14.00 9.76
CA ALA A 199 -12.23 15.14 10.60
C ALA A 199 -13.27 16.28 10.52
N SER A 200 -13.88 16.51 9.34
CA SER A 200 -14.96 17.49 9.21
C SER A 200 -16.20 17.13 10.04
N TYR A 201 -16.56 15.84 10.15
CA TYR A 201 -17.66 15.38 11.00
C TYR A 201 -17.32 15.50 12.49
N VAL A 202 -16.06 15.32 12.85
CA VAL A 202 -15.58 15.59 14.22
C VAL A 202 -15.71 17.07 14.56
N LEU A 203 -15.29 17.97 13.65
CA LEU A 203 -15.43 19.42 13.84
C LEU A 203 -16.88 19.89 13.94
N LYS A 204 -17.80 19.22 13.24
CA LYS A 204 -19.25 19.47 13.34
C LYS A 204 -19.89 18.91 14.62
N GLY A 205 -19.16 18.11 15.41
CA GLY A 205 -19.69 17.44 16.59
C GLY A 205 -20.61 16.26 16.27
N GLU A 206 -20.55 15.73 15.06
CA GLU A 206 -21.37 14.59 14.60
C GLU A 206 -20.72 13.22 14.82
N LEU A 207 -19.40 13.21 15.01
CA LEU A 207 -18.59 12.03 15.33
C LEU A 207 -17.51 12.43 16.35
N LYS A 208 -16.96 11.44 17.05
CA LYS A 208 -15.79 11.59 17.91
C LYS A 208 -14.56 11.11 17.17
N ALA A 209 -13.43 11.83 17.35
CA ALA A 209 -12.14 11.38 16.81
C ALA A 209 -11.79 9.95 17.25
N SER A 210 -12.17 9.58 18.48
CA SER A 210 -11.97 8.24 19.03
C SER A 210 -12.73 7.14 18.29
N THR A 211 -13.75 7.43 17.47
CA THR A 211 -14.45 6.39 16.69
C THR A 211 -13.52 5.70 15.69
N MET A 212 -12.45 6.40 15.26
CA MET A 212 -11.34 5.83 14.52
C MET A 212 -10.22 5.38 15.48
N LYS A 213 -9.67 4.18 15.24
CA LYS A 213 -8.42 3.77 15.91
C LYS A 213 -7.23 4.52 15.33
N SER A 214 -6.29 4.89 16.21
CA SER A 214 -5.16 5.77 15.93
C SER A 214 -3.94 5.06 15.31
N GLY A 215 -2.97 5.84 14.84
CA GLY A 215 -1.67 5.33 14.42
C GLY A 215 -0.91 4.59 15.53
N ILE A 216 -1.05 4.99 16.81
CA ILE A 216 -0.45 4.25 17.92
C ILE A 216 -1.09 2.86 18.06
N GLU A 217 -2.42 2.78 17.93
CA GLU A 217 -3.13 1.50 17.96
C GLU A 217 -2.73 0.60 16.79
N TYR A 218 -2.42 1.18 15.62
CA TYR A 218 -1.84 0.44 14.48
C TYR A 218 -0.46 -0.12 14.82
N MET A 219 0.41 0.65 15.47
CA MET A 219 1.74 0.18 15.86
C MET A 219 1.65 -0.97 16.87
N THR A 220 0.77 -0.88 17.87
CA THR A 220 0.56 -1.96 18.84
C THR A 220 -0.02 -3.21 18.18
N PHE A 221 -0.98 -3.04 17.27
CA PHE A 221 -1.52 -4.16 16.48
C PHE A 221 -0.43 -4.82 15.63
N LEU A 222 0.41 -4.03 14.97
CA LEU A 222 1.52 -4.54 14.17
C LEU A 222 2.56 -5.26 15.04
N ALA A 223 2.84 -4.77 16.24
CA ALA A 223 3.76 -5.40 17.19
C ALA A 223 3.28 -6.80 17.61
N ASP A 224 2.00 -6.93 17.93
CA ASP A 224 1.38 -8.23 18.26
C ASP A 224 1.36 -9.15 17.04
N TRP A 225 0.97 -8.63 15.88
CA TRP A 225 0.98 -9.39 14.63
C TRP A 225 2.40 -9.88 14.30
N TYR A 226 3.41 -9.02 14.31
CA TYR A 226 4.79 -9.38 14.01
C TYR A 226 5.32 -10.47 14.96
N THR A 227 5.09 -10.29 16.27
CA THR A 227 5.47 -11.27 17.29
C THR A 227 4.85 -12.65 17.02
N ASN A 228 3.55 -12.69 16.70
CA ASN A 228 2.83 -13.94 16.46
C ASN A 228 3.13 -14.61 15.10
N ASN A 229 3.85 -13.94 14.20
CA ASN A 229 3.97 -14.35 12.80
C ASN A 229 5.42 -14.44 12.30
N SER A 230 6.41 -14.14 13.14
CA SER A 230 7.83 -14.04 12.77
C SER A 230 8.64 -15.33 12.90
N GLU A 231 8.05 -16.45 13.34
CA GLU A 231 8.76 -17.72 13.56
C GLU A 231 9.58 -18.19 12.34
N LYS A 232 9.00 -18.09 11.13
CA LYS A 232 9.68 -18.43 9.87
C LYS A 232 10.31 -17.22 9.17
N GLY A 233 10.28 -16.06 9.81
CA GLY A 233 10.68 -14.79 9.23
C GLY A 233 9.53 -14.06 8.52
N ILE A 234 9.67 -12.73 8.48
CA ILE A 234 8.82 -11.84 7.69
C ILE A 234 9.73 -11.02 6.78
N GLY A 235 9.43 -10.98 5.49
CA GLY A 235 10.10 -10.16 4.51
C GLY A 235 9.36 -8.85 4.27
N PHE A 236 10.08 -7.85 3.79
CA PHE A 236 9.57 -6.49 3.56
C PHE A 236 9.82 -6.10 2.09
N PHE A 237 8.75 -5.92 1.34
CA PHE A 237 8.80 -5.42 -0.03
C PHE A 237 8.21 -4.00 -0.09
N GLN A 238 9.07 -3.01 -0.26
CA GLN A 238 8.72 -1.59 -0.19
C GLN A 238 8.56 -0.98 -1.58
N ILE A 239 7.37 -0.45 -1.87
CA ILE A 239 7.12 0.37 -3.05
C ILE A 239 7.13 1.85 -2.62
N GLY A 240 8.10 2.61 -3.12
CA GLY A 240 8.33 4.00 -2.74
C GLY A 240 8.98 4.13 -1.35
N GLY A 241 8.51 5.08 -0.55
CA GLY A 241 9.02 5.32 0.80
C GLY A 241 8.04 6.11 1.66
N GLY A 242 8.53 6.95 2.56
CA GLY A 242 7.68 7.71 3.48
C GLY A 242 6.95 6.83 4.49
N ILE A 243 5.81 7.29 4.97
CA ILE A 243 5.14 6.71 6.15
C ILE A 243 4.70 5.25 5.93
N ALA A 244 4.31 4.88 4.70
CA ALA A 244 3.92 3.49 4.39
C ALA A 244 5.08 2.51 4.55
N GLY A 245 6.34 2.94 4.34
CA GLY A 245 7.54 2.12 4.52
C GLY A 245 8.15 2.24 5.91
N ASP A 246 8.38 3.47 6.40
CA ASP A 246 9.11 3.70 7.64
C ASP A 246 8.31 3.36 8.90
N PHE A 247 7.00 3.59 8.90
CA PHE A 247 6.16 3.24 10.05
C PHE A 247 6.22 1.73 10.36
N PRO A 248 5.89 0.81 9.43
CA PRO A 248 5.85 -0.61 9.78
C PRO A 248 7.23 -1.21 10.06
N ILE A 249 8.27 -0.76 9.38
CA ILE A 249 9.61 -1.36 9.54
C ILE A 249 10.22 -1.04 10.92
N CYS A 250 9.75 0.04 11.57
CA CYS A 250 10.14 0.41 12.93
C CYS A 250 9.57 -0.51 14.02
N VAL A 251 8.64 -1.42 13.70
CA VAL A 251 8.13 -2.38 14.69
C VAL A 251 9.23 -3.25 15.29
N VAL A 252 10.22 -3.64 14.49
CA VAL A 252 11.34 -4.50 14.94
C VAL A 252 12.23 -3.79 15.95
N PRO A 253 12.81 -2.61 15.66
CA PRO A 253 13.60 -1.91 16.67
C PRO A 253 12.78 -1.50 17.88
N MET A 254 11.50 -1.15 17.73
CA MET A 254 10.63 -0.87 18.88
C MET A 254 10.45 -2.11 19.78
N LEU A 255 10.20 -3.28 19.19
CA LEU A 255 10.10 -4.55 19.94
C LEU A 255 11.44 -4.92 20.61
N TYR A 256 12.55 -4.78 19.90
CA TYR A 256 13.87 -5.16 20.40
C TYR A 256 14.40 -4.19 21.47
N GLN A 257 14.35 -2.88 21.20
CA GLN A 257 15.00 -1.83 22.01
C GLN A 257 14.06 -1.30 23.10
N ASP A 258 12.85 -0.88 22.74
CA ASP A 258 11.94 -0.20 23.67
C ASP A 258 11.14 -1.19 24.54
N MET A 259 10.81 -2.35 23.98
CA MET A 259 10.15 -3.44 24.71
C MET A 259 11.14 -4.47 25.28
N GLU A 260 12.45 -4.27 25.05
CA GLU A 260 13.56 -5.13 25.52
C GLU A 260 13.42 -6.62 25.10
N ARG A 261 12.68 -6.92 24.01
CA ARG A 261 12.51 -8.28 23.48
C ARG A 261 13.68 -8.64 22.57
N THR A 262 14.83 -8.91 23.18
CA THR A 262 16.10 -9.17 22.48
C THR A 262 16.11 -10.41 21.57
N ASP A 263 15.09 -11.25 21.65
CA ASP A 263 14.84 -12.40 20.77
C ASP A 263 13.97 -12.06 19.54
N THR A 264 13.54 -10.79 19.38
CA THR A 264 12.77 -10.35 18.21
C THR A 264 13.54 -10.58 16.91
N PRO A 265 13.01 -11.37 15.96
CA PRO A 265 13.67 -11.59 14.68
C PRO A 265 13.72 -10.31 13.83
N PHE A 266 14.86 -10.05 13.19
CA PHE A 266 14.97 -9.01 12.16
C PHE A 266 14.13 -9.33 10.93
N TRP A 267 13.90 -8.34 10.06
CA TRP A 267 13.30 -8.61 8.75
C TRP A 267 14.20 -9.56 7.96
N SER A 268 13.59 -10.62 7.43
CA SER A 268 14.30 -11.75 6.81
C SER A 268 14.54 -11.59 5.30
N TYR A 269 13.90 -10.60 4.68
CA TYR A 269 14.12 -10.15 3.31
C TYR A 269 13.81 -8.65 3.24
N PHE A 270 14.53 -7.90 2.43
CA PHE A 270 14.22 -6.49 2.17
C PHE A 270 14.40 -6.13 0.69
N CYS A 271 13.40 -5.53 0.07
CA CYS A 271 13.54 -4.86 -1.22
C CYS A 271 12.88 -3.49 -1.15
N GLN A 272 13.52 -2.48 -1.74
CA GLN A 272 12.88 -1.19 -1.98
C GLN A 272 12.94 -0.82 -3.46
N ILE A 273 11.80 -0.42 -4.00
CA ILE A 273 11.71 0.30 -5.26
C ILE A 273 11.60 1.79 -4.93
N SER A 274 12.58 2.59 -5.34
CA SER A 274 12.61 4.02 -5.03
C SER A 274 13.47 4.77 -6.04
N ASP A 275 13.01 5.94 -6.48
CA ASP A 275 13.79 6.91 -7.25
C ASP A 275 14.31 8.08 -6.37
N SER A 276 14.08 8.02 -5.05
CA SER A 276 14.49 9.05 -4.10
C SER A 276 16.02 9.10 -3.97
N THR A 277 16.56 10.31 -3.95
CA THR A 277 17.97 10.54 -3.63
C THR A 277 18.20 10.64 -2.11
N THR A 278 19.43 10.37 -1.65
CA THR A 278 19.83 10.47 -0.24
C THR A 278 20.06 11.90 0.25
N SER A 279 19.91 12.92 -0.60
CA SER A 279 20.42 14.29 -0.39
C SER A 279 20.15 14.87 1.00
N TYR A 280 18.89 14.96 1.42
CA TYR A 280 18.48 15.54 2.71
C TYR A 280 18.51 14.54 3.88
N GLY A 281 19.18 13.40 3.74
CA GLY A 281 19.05 12.28 4.67
C GLY A 281 17.70 11.58 4.56
N SER A 282 17.14 11.54 3.35
CA SER A 282 15.83 10.91 3.09
C SER A 282 15.85 9.42 3.44
N TYR A 283 14.97 9.00 4.35
CA TYR A 283 14.76 7.58 4.64
C TYR A 283 14.35 6.79 3.39
N SER A 284 13.53 7.40 2.53
CA SER A 284 13.05 6.80 1.27
C SER A 284 14.17 6.53 0.27
N GLY A 285 15.29 7.26 0.37
CA GLY A 285 16.49 7.06 -0.46
C GLY A 285 17.61 6.29 0.26
N ALA A 286 17.46 5.97 1.55
CA ALA A 286 18.51 5.34 2.33
C ALA A 286 18.81 3.92 1.80
N VAL A 287 20.10 3.64 1.58
CA VAL A 287 20.54 2.31 1.12
C VAL A 287 20.18 1.25 2.16
N PRO A 288 19.85 0.01 1.76
CA PRO A 288 19.41 -1.02 2.70
C PRO A 288 20.41 -1.30 3.85
N ASN A 289 21.72 -1.11 3.63
CA ASN A 289 22.72 -1.30 4.68
C ASN A 289 22.56 -0.36 5.88
N GLU A 290 22.04 0.85 5.67
CA GLU A 290 21.78 1.77 6.78
C GLU A 290 20.77 1.18 7.77
N LYS A 291 19.83 0.36 7.29
CA LYS A 291 18.81 -0.30 8.12
C LYS A 291 19.41 -1.29 9.14
N ILE A 292 20.64 -1.75 8.93
CA ILE A 292 21.35 -2.62 9.90
C ILE A 292 21.69 -1.83 11.17
N THR A 293 22.14 -0.56 11.04
CA THR A 293 22.52 0.25 12.22
C THR A 293 21.32 0.60 13.09
N TRP A 294 20.13 0.64 12.49
CA TRP A 294 18.86 0.82 13.18
C TRP A 294 18.30 -0.46 13.80
N GLY A 295 18.96 -1.61 13.64
CA GLY A 295 18.45 -2.90 14.12
C GLY A 295 17.18 -3.35 13.39
N LYS A 296 17.02 -2.96 12.12
CA LYS A 296 15.91 -3.41 11.27
C LYS A 296 16.28 -4.69 10.52
N LEU A 297 17.52 -4.80 10.02
CA LEU A 297 18.01 -5.95 9.24
C LEU A 297 19.23 -6.62 9.91
N ASP A 298 19.41 -7.92 9.66
CA ASP A 298 20.64 -8.63 9.97
C ASP A 298 21.72 -8.42 8.89
N ILE A 299 22.99 -8.69 9.23
CA ILE A 299 24.10 -8.66 8.26
C ILE A 299 23.86 -9.60 7.06
N ASN A 300 23.17 -10.72 7.28
CA ASN A 300 22.89 -11.73 6.26
C ASN A 300 21.53 -11.58 5.58
N THR A 301 20.69 -10.63 6.01
CA THR A 301 19.39 -10.39 5.35
C THR A 301 19.62 -10.09 3.86
N PRO A 302 19.00 -10.85 2.94
CA PRO A 302 18.93 -10.52 1.52
C PRO A 302 18.28 -9.16 1.36
N LYS A 303 18.98 -8.24 0.69
CA LYS A 303 18.58 -6.84 0.60
C LYS A 303 18.81 -6.30 -0.80
N PHE A 304 17.79 -5.68 -1.37
CA PHE A 304 17.76 -5.23 -2.75
C PHE A 304 17.30 -3.76 -2.82
N ILE A 305 17.83 -3.04 -3.81
CA ILE A 305 17.39 -1.70 -4.18
C ILE A 305 17.17 -1.67 -5.69
N ILE A 306 15.99 -1.21 -6.11
CA ILE A 306 15.63 -1.03 -7.51
C ILE A 306 15.39 0.46 -7.71
N GLU A 307 16.35 1.14 -8.31
CA GLU A 307 16.24 2.56 -8.60
C GLU A 307 15.44 2.76 -9.89
N SER A 308 14.11 2.87 -9.76
CA SER A 308 13.18 3.00 -10.88
C SER A 308 11.79 3.49 -10.44
N ASP A 309 10.96 3.84 -11.42
CA ASP A 309 9.53 4.05 -11.24
C ASP A 309 8.85 2.70 -10.96
N ALA A 310 8.10 2.64 -9.86
CA ALA A 310 7.37 1.45 -9.43
C ALA A 310 6.35 0.94 -10.45
N THR A 311 5.74 1.83 -11.24
CA THR A 311 4.76 1.48 -12.27
C THR A 311 5.35 0.64 -13.40
N ILE A 312 6.68 0.67 -13.55
CA ILE A 312 7.42 -0.15 -14.53
C ILE A 312 7.83 -1.49 -13.91
N VAL A 313 8.44 -1.45 -12.72
CA VAL A 313 9.16 -2.62 -12.18
C VAL A 313 8.32 -3.50 -11.26
N ALA A 314 7.37 -2.94 -10.50
CA ALA A 314 6.55 -3.74 -9.58
C ALA A 314 5.66 -4.75 -10.32
N PRO A 315 4.97 -4.40 -11.44
CA PRO A 315 4.21 -5.38 -12.20
C PRO A 315 5.05 -6.54 -12.75
N LEU A 316 6.32 -6.30 -13.12
CA LEU A 316 7.21 -7.36 -13.60
C LEU A 316 7.60 -8.34 -12.49
N ILE A 317 7.84 -7.84 -11.27
CA ILE A 317 8.11 -8.68 -10.10
C ILE A 317 6.87 -9.50 -9.74
N PHE A 318 5.69 -8.87 -9.72
CA PHE A 318 4.44 -9.57 -9.44
C PHE A 318 4.13 -10.61 -10.52
N ALA A 319 4.35 -10.30 -11.80
CA ALA A 319 4.23 -11.24 -12.89
C ALA A 319 5.16 -12.46 -12.71
N TYR A 320 6.42 -12.23 -12.31
CA TYR A 320 7.35 -13.31 -11.99
C TYR A 320 6.85 -14.20 -10.85
N LEU A 321 6.30 -13.60 -9.80
CA LEU A 321 5.77 -14.31 -8.65
C LEU A 321 4.47 -15.06 -8.96
N LEU A 322 3.69 -14.57 -9.92
CA LEU A 322 2.44 -15.18 -10.41
C LEU A 322 2.66 -16.21 -11.53
N ASP A 323 3.91 -16.50 -11.90
CA ASP A 323 4.31 -17.39 -13.00
C ASP A 323 3.72 -16.97 -14.37
N MET A 324 3.62 -15.66 -14.63
CA MET A 324 3.20 -15.09 -15.93
C MET A 324 4.33 -15.01 -16.95
#